data_AF-A0A3D3USW5-F1
#
_entry.id   AF-A0A3D3USW5-F1
#
_cell.length_a   1.000
_cell.length_b   1.000
_cell.length_c   1.000
_cell.angle_alpha   90.00
_cell.angle_beta   90.00
_cell.angle_gamma   90.00
#
_symmetry.space_group_name_H-M   'P 1'
#
loop_
_entity.id
_entity.type
_entity.pdbx_description
1 polymer ?
#
loop_
_entity_poly.entity_id
_entity_poly.type
_entity_poly.pdbx_seq_one_letter_code
_entity_poly.pdbx_strand_id
1 'polypeptide(L)'
;FTGDDPGIAMDLRGRDMPNGPYRLRFRLLDGARHGGEVFYTTDPKTTLPRGERVEFDVLANGVWQPIAIDIPTSKRIYQLRIDVSSGPGKATIAELRLTNTEGRQIVAWPEKGANK
;
A
#
# COMPACT_ATOMS: atom_id res chain seq x y z
N PHE A 1 -3.11 -11.51 -6.57
CA PHE A 1 -4.13 -12.13 -5.69
C PHE A 1 -5.41 -12.36 -6.49
N THR A 2 -6.27 -13.25 -5.99
CA THR A 2 -7.61 -13.58 -6.50
C THR A 2 -8.52 -13.83 -5.29
N GLY A 3 -9.72 -13.23 -5.22
CA GLY A 3 -10.65 -13.42 -4.09
C GLY A 3 -11.63 -12.25 -3.92
N ASP A 4 -12.53 -12.38 -2.93
CA ASP A 4 -13.59 -11.40 -2.65
C ASP A 4 -13.12 -10.19 -1.81
N ASP A 5 -12.04 -10.35 -1.04
CA ASP A 5 -11.29 -9.24 -0.41
C ASP A 5 -9.85 -9.20 -0.98
N PRO A 6 -9.63 -8.50 -2.10
CA PRO A 6 -8.34 -8.45 -2.77
C PRO A 6 -7.30 -7.57 -2.06
N GLY A 7 -7.62 -7.01 -0.89
CA GLY A 7 -6.75 -6.10 -0.16
C GLY A 7 -5.49 -6.75 0.42
N ILE A 8 -4.34 -6.07 0.31
CA ILE A 8 -3.10 -6.46 1.00
C ILE A 8 -2.95 -5.61 2.26
N ALA A 9 -3.09 -6.21 3.43
CA ALA A 9 -2.83 -5.57 4.71
C ALA A 9 -1.40 -5.85 5.21
N MET A 10 -0.73 -4.81 5.69
CA MET A 10 0.61 -4.85 6.27
C MET A 10 0.56 -4.27 7.69
N ASP A 11 1.02 -5.06 8.66
CA ASP A 11 1.16 -4.63 10.04
C ASP A 11 2.55 -4.03 10.27
N LEU A 12 2.59 -2.77 10.70
CA LEU A 12 3.81 -1.99 10.96
C LEU A 12 3.98 -1.67 12.45
N ARG A 13 3.09 -2.18 13.32
CA ARG A 13 3.11 -1.90 14.76
C ARG A 13 4.41 -2.36 15.43
N GLY A 14 4.97 -3.48 14.98
CA GLY A 14 6.23 -4.03 15.49
C GLY A 14 7.50 -3.43 14.88
N ARG A 15 7.41 -2.48 13.93
CA ARG A 15 8.57 -1.87 13.28
C ARG A 15 8.99 -0.58 13.97
N ASP A 16 10.24 -0.18 13.82
CA ASP A 16 10.63 1.20 14.10
C ASP A 16 10.32 2.05 12.86
N MET A 17 9.29 2.89 12.95
CA MET A 17 8.79 3.69 11.84
C MET A 17 9.01 5.17 12.17
N PRO A 18 9.72 5.92 11.31
CA PRO A 18 9.85 7.37 11.50
C PRO A 18 8.48 8.03 11.31
N ASN A 19 8.30 9.24 11.83
CA ASN A 19 7.14 10.06 11.45
C ASN A 19 7.15 10.35 9.95
N GLY A 20 5.97 10.45 9.34
CA GLY A 20 5.83 10.79 7.93
C GLY A 20 6.20 12.26 7.64
N PRO A 21 5.96 12.75 6.41
CA PRO A 21 5.22 12.10 5.32
C PRO A 21 5.91 10.90 4.66
N TYR A 22 5.09 10.05 4.04
CA TYR A 22 5.55 8.86 3.33
C TYR A 22 5.14 8.89 1.86
N ARG A 23 5.82 8.05 1.08
CA ARG A 23 5.43 7.73 -0.28
C ARG A 23 5.42 6.21 -0.48
N LEU A 24 4.28 5.68 -0.90
CA LEU A 24 4.12 4.27 -1.26
C LEU A 24 4.38 4.11 -2.76
N ARG A 25 5.23 3.16 -3.14
CA ARG A 25 5.58 2.93 -4.54
C ARG A 25 5.54 1.45 -4.86
N PHE A 26 4.98 1.11 -6.01
CA PHE A 26 4.95 -0.25 -6.53
C PHE A 26 4.68 -0.25 -8.03
N ARG A 27 4.78 -1.42 -8.64
CA ARG A 27 4.28 -1.68 -9.99
C ARG A 27 3.02 -2.52 -9.89
N LEU A 28 2.02 -2.20 -10.70
CA LEU A 28 0.74 -2.87 -10.75
C LEU A 28 0.49 -3.42 -12.15
N LEU A 29 0.06 -4.67 -12.24
CA LEU A 29 -0.48 -5.30 -13.44
C LEU A 29 -1.96 -5.62 -13.18
N ASP A 30 -2.82 -5.16 -14.09
CA ASP A 30 -4.30 -5.23 -13.98
C ASP A 30 -4.86 -4.54 -12.71
N GLY A 31 -6.07 -4.91 -12.28
CA GLY A 31 -6.84 -4.25 -11.22
C GLY A 31 -8.22 -3.79 -11.68
N ALA A 32 -8.94 -3.07 -10.82
CA ALA A 32 -10.18 -2.39 -11.23
C ALA A 32 -9.84 -0.98 -11.73
N ARG A 33 -10.38 -0.61 -12.90
CA ARG A 33 -10.18 0.75 -13.43
C ARG A 33 -10.68 1.80 -12.43
N HIS A 34 -9.90 2.87 -12.26
CA HIS A 34 -10.27 4.07 -11.49
C HIS A 34 -10.57 3.85 -9.99
N GLY A 35 -10.13 2.75 -9.37
CA GLY A 35 -10.60 2.36 -8.03
C GLY A 35 -9.54 1.84 -7.08
N GLY A 36 -8.30 2.37 -7.14
CA GLY A 36 -7.26 2.03 -6.17
C GLY A 36 -7.43 2.83 -4.88
N GLU A 37 -7.34 2.16 -3.73
CA GLU A 37 -7.40 2.77 -2.41
C GLU A 37 -6.24 2.31 -1.52
N VAL A 38 -5.69 3.23 -0.75
CA VAL A 38 -4.76 2.95 0.34
C VAL A 38 -5.39 3.41 1.64
N PHE A 39 -5.44 2.51 2.61
CA PHE A 39 -5.88 2.78 3.97
C PHE A 39 -4.69 2.74 4.93
N TYR A 40 -4.62 3.66 5.89
CA TYR A 40 -3.54 3.67 6.88
C TYR A 40 -4.02 4.17 8.24
N THR A 41 -3.36 3.75 9.32
CA THR A 41 -3.69 4.19 10.68
C THR A 41 -2.53 4.96 11.30
N THR A 42 -2.84 6.06 11.99
CA THR A 42 -1.87 6.92 12.70
C THR A 42 -2.04 6.88 14.23
N ASP A 43 -2.98 6.07 14.72
CA ASP A 43 -3.22 5.75 16.13
C ASP A 43 -3.08 4.22 16.30
N PRO A 44 -2.26 3.73 17.26
CA PRO A 44 -2.13 2.29 17.51
C PRO A 44 -3.42 1.58 17.93
N LYS A 45 -4.43 2.31 18.41
CA LYS A 45 -5.74 1.75 18.80
C LYS A 45 -6.70 1.60 17.62
N THR A 46 -6.47 2.33 16.54
CA THR A 46 -7.32 2.29 15.34
C THR A 46 -6.91 1.12 14.46
N THR A 47 -7.89 0.31 14.06
CA THR A 47 -7.68 -0.82 13.15
C THR A 47 -8.26 -0.52 11.78
N LEU A 48 -7.60 -1.02 10.73
CA LEU A 48 -8.12 -0.98 9.36
C LEU A 48 -9.51 -1.66 9.25
N PRO A 49 -10.39 -1.21 8.32
CA PRO A 49 -10.20 -0.10 7.37
C PRO A 49 -10.59 1.27 7.96
N ARG A 50 -10.85 1.40 9.28
CA ARG A 50 -11.28 2.67 9.93
C ARG A 50 -10.18 3.74 10.04
N GLY A 51 -9.14 3.63 9.21
CA GLY A 51 -8.04 4.57 9.11
C GLY A 51 -8.31 5.73 8.16
N GLU A 52 -7.26 6.48 7.87
CA GLU A 52 -7.22 7.48 6.81
C GLU A 52 -7.11 6.79 5.45
N ARG A 53 -7.57 7.46 4.39
CA ARG A 53 -7.71 6.89 3.04
C ARG A 53 -7.11 7.81 1.97
N VAL A 54 -6.42 7.22 1.00
CA VAL A 54 -5.92 7.89 -0.21
C VAL A 54 -6.34 7.10 -1.44
N GLU A 55 -7.01 7.74 -2.38
CA GLU A 55 -7.35 7.14 -3.67
C GLU A 55 -6.21 7.30 -4.68
N PHE A 56 -6.12 6.38 -5.63
CA PHE A 56 -5.20 6.46 -6.77
C PHE A 56 -5.78 5.79 -8.01
N ASP A 57 -5.35 6.28 -9.17
CA ASP A 57 -5.81 5.76 -10.45
C ASP A 57 -5.14 4.44 -10.80
N VAL A 58 -5.96 3.55 -11.39
CA VAL A 58 -5.54 2.25 -11.91
C VAL A 58 -5.98 2.18 -13.37
N LEU A 59 -5.02 1.99 -14.29
CA LEU A 59 -5.30 1.90 -15.73
C LEU A 59 -5.95 0.57 -16.16
N ALA A 60 -5.61 -0.54 -15.49
CA ALA A 60 -6.11 -1.90 -15.78
C ALA A 60 -6.23 -2.22 -17.29
N ASN A 61 -5.09 -2.16 -17.98
CA ASN A 61 -4.97 -2.35 -19.42
C ASN A 61 -4.06 -3.53 -19.80
N GLY A 62 -3.79 -4.47 -18.87
CA GLY A 62 -2.85 -5.57 -19.09
C GLY A 62 -1.37 -5.17 -19.15
N VAL A 63 -1.05 -3.90 -18.86
CA VAL A 63 0.33 -3.39 -18.86
C VAL A 63 0.75 -3.02 -17.45
N TRP A 64 2.01 -3.29 -17.13
CA TRP A 64 2.62 -2.84 -15.88
C TRP A 64 2.64 -1.32 -15.81
N GLN A 65 1.95 -0.75 -14.81
CA GLN A 65 1.96 0.68 -14.51
C GLN A 65 2.74 0.95 -13.22
N PRO A 66 3.58 2.01 -13.16
CA PRO A 66 4.17 2.46 -11.92
C PRO A 66 3.12 3.25 -11.12
N ILE A 67 2.97 2.92 -9.84
CA ILE A 67 2.12 3.63 -8.89
C ILE A 67 3.01 4.32 -7.85
N ALA A 68 2.71 5.59 -7.58
CA ALA A 68 3.34 6.39 -6.54
C ALA A 68 2.26 7.20 -5.82
N ILE A 69 2.09 6.93 -4.54
CA ILE A 69 1.00 7.49 -3.72
C ILE A 69 1.62 8.24 -2.56
N ASP A 70 1.23 9.50 -2.41
CA ASP A 70 1.60 10.31 -1.26
C ASP A 70 0.69 9.99 -0.08
N ILE A 71 1.30 9.77 1.08
CA ILE A 71 0.60 9.57 2.35
C ILE A 71 0.90 10.82 3.20
N PRO A 72 0.03 11.84 3.15
CA PRO A 72 0.32 13.19 3.65
C PRO A 72 0.08 13.31 5.16
N THR A 73 0.72 12.44 5.94
CA THR A 73 0.64 12.48 7.41
C THR A 73 1.99 12.86 8.02
N SER A 74 1.97 13.70 9.04
CA SER A 74 3.17 14.00 9.86
C SER A 74 3.35 13.01 11.01
N LYS A 75 2.44 12.04 11.17
CA LYS A 75 2.49 11.02 12.22
C LYS A 75 3.13 9.74 11.70
N ARG A 76 3.59 8.91 12.64
CA ARG A 76 3.93 7.52 12.36
C ARG A 76 2.69 6.73 11.89
N ILE A 77 2.84 5.87 10.87
CA ILE A 77 1.81 4.87 10.52
C ILE A 77 2.01 3.54 11.26
N TYR A 78 0.89 2.87 11.58
CA TYR A 78 0.86 1.60 12.33
C TYR A 78 0.38 0.42 11.49
N GLN A 79 -0.57 0.65 10.59
CA GLN A 79 -1.03 -0.35 9.64
C GLN A 79 -1.23 0.33 8.28
N LEU A 80 -1.08 -0.46 7.22
CA LEU A 80 -1.26 -0.03 5.84
C LEU A 80 -2.05 -1.12 5.10
N ARG A 81 -3.04 -0.75 4.29
CA ARG A 81 -3.74 -1.68 3.40
C ARG A 81 -3.86 -1.09 2.00
N ILE A 82 -3.63 -1.92 0.99
CA ILE A 82 -3.73 -1.55 -0.42
C ILE A 82 -4.85 -2.37 -1.03
N ASP A 83 -5.85 -1.69 -1.55
CA ASP A 83 -6.98 -2.27 -2.26
C ASP A 83 -6.87 -1.76 -3.71
N VAL A 84 -6.71 -2.65 -4.68
CA VAL A 84 -6.59 -2.28 -6.11
C VAL A 84 -7.82 -2.64 -6.94
N SER A 85 -8.83 -3.23 -6.29
CA SER A 85 -10.09 -3.61 -6.91
C SER A 85 -11.21 -3.68 -5.88
N SER A 86 -12.38 -3.16 -6.23
CA SER A 86 -13.61 -3.21 -5.42
C SER A 86 -14.44 -4.49 -5.63
N GLY A 87 -13.93 -5.49 -6.35
CA GLY A 87 -14.63 -6.73 -6.66
C GLY A 87 -13.73 -7.83 -7.22
N PRO A 88 -14.31 -8.96 -7.66
CA PRO A 88 -13.58 -10.11 -8.17
C PRO A 88 -12.67 -9.72 -9.34
N GLY A 89 -11.39 -10.05 -9.22
CA GLY A 89 -10.41 -9.71 -10.24
C GLY A 89 -9.06 -10.32 -9.92
N LYS A 90 -8.14 -10.18 -10.89
CA LYS A 90 -6.74 -10.53 -10.72
C LYS A 90 -5.93 -9.26 -10.85
N ALA A 91 -5.07 -9.03 -9.86
CA ALA A 91 -4.04 -8.02 -9.95
C ALA A 91 -2.73 -8.58 -9.39
N THR A 92 -1.63 -8.06 -9.92
CA THR A 92 -0.27 -8.41 -9.49
C THR A 92 0.46 -7.15 -9.09
N ILE A 93 1.05 -7.15 -7.89
CA ILE A 93 1.89 -6.07 -7.37
C ILE A 93 3.34 -6.55 -7.36
N ALA A 94 4.26 -5.69 -7.77
CA ALA A 94 5.70 -5.92 -7.70
C ALA A 94 6.43 -4.69 -7.14
N GLU A 95 7.65 -4.91 -6.62
CA GLU A 95 8.55 -3.83 -6.15
C GLU A 95 7.93 -2.90 -5.09
N LEU A 96 7.05 -3.45 -4.24
CA LEU A 96 6.31 -2.70 -3.23
C LEU A 96 7.27 -2.16 -2.16
N ARG A 97 7.27 -0.84 -1.99
CA ARG A 97 8.12 -0.15 -1.04
C ARG A 97 7.45 1.09 -0.46
N LEU A 98 7.74 1.35 0.80
CA LEU A 98 7.41 2.58 1.49
C LEU A 98 8.70 3.38 1.68
N THR A 99 8.69 4.64 1.27
CA THR A 99 9.82 5.56 1.40
C THR A 99 9.43 6.79 2.22
N ASN A 100 10.42 7.53 2.71
CA ASN A 100 10.21 8.92 3.11
C ASN A 100 10.09 9.83 1.85
N THR A 101 9.89 11.13 2.05
CA THR A 101 9.82 12.12 0.96
C THR A 101 11.13 12.31 0.18
N GLU A 102 12.27 12.01 0.79
CA GLU A 102 13.59 12.03 0.15
C GLU A 102 13.83 10.79 -0.72
N GLY A 103 12.90 9.82 -0.73
CA GLY A 103 13.03 8.57 -1.45
C GLY A 103 13.85 7.49 -0.74
N ARG A 104 14.29 7.73 0.50
CA ARG A 104 14.93 6.71 1.34
C ARG A 104 13.92 5.64 1.70
N GLN A 105 14.26 4.39 1.41
CA GLN A 105 13.43 3.24 1.73
C GLN A 105 13.32 3.05 3.25
N ILE A 106 12.08 2.91 3.73
CA ILE A 106 11.74 2.56 5.11
C ILE A 106 11.38 1.09 5.18
N VAL A 107 10.51 0.63 4.28
CA VAL A 107 10.09 -0.78 4.18
C VAL A 107 10.03 -1.21 2.71
N ALA A 108 10.32 -2.47 2.44
CA ALA A 108 10.09 -3.09 1.13
C ALA A 108 9.53 -4.50 1.31
N TRP A 109 8.68 -4.88 0.37
CA TRP A 109 8.02 -6.17 0.32
C TRP A 109 8.27 -6.88 -1.03
N PRO A 110 8.47 -8.22 -1.00
CA PRO A 110 8.65 -9.04 0.20
C PRO A 110 9.92 -8.64 0.97
N GLU A 111 9.93 -8.87 2.28
CA GLU A 111 11.09 -8.55 3.10
C GLU A 111 12.29 -9.41 2.71
N LYS A 112 13.49 -8.82 2.68
CA LYS A 112 14.72 -9.57 2.45
C LYS A 112 14.85 -10.63 3.57
N GLY A 113 14.81 -11.91 3.19
CA GLY A 113 14.87 -13.04 4.13
C GLY A 113 13.53 -13.71 4.44
N ALA A 114 12.42 -13.32 3.80
CA ALA A 114 11.10 -13.94 3.96
C ALA A 114 10.97 -15.35 3.32
N ASN A 115 12.04 -15.90 2.75
CA ASN A 115 12.09 -17.31 2.36
C ASN A 115 12.72 -18.11 3.51
N LYS A 116 11.87 -18.68 4.36
CA LYS A 116 12.20 -19.88 5.14
C LYS A 116 11.07 -20.88 4.99
#